data_AF-A0AA43CSP1-F1
#
_entry.id   AF-A0AA43CSP1-F1
#
_cell.length_a   1.000
_cell.length_b   1.000
_cell.length_c   1.000
_cell.angle_alpha   90.00
_cell.angle_beta   90.00
_cell.angle_gamma   90.00
#
_symmetry.space_group_name_H-M   'P 1'
#
loop_
_entity.id
_entity.type
_entity.pdbx_description
1 polymer ?
#
loop_
_entity_poly.entity_id
_entity_poly.type
_entity_poly.pdbx_seq_one_letter_code
_entity_poly.pdbx_strand_id
1 'polypeptide(L)' 'MKTVFLGRPLYWLLWVVIVGALYLLGTLRLHTRDFNLFILIVLALAAASVLIVVWTYRKGERITREPFEDD' A
#
# COMPACT_ATOMS: atom_id res chain seq x y z
N MET A 1 17.47 -5.40 -23.61
CA MET A 1 16.08 -5.54 -23.15
C MET A 1 15.88 -4.58 -21.98
N LYS A 2 14.97 -3.61 -22.06
CA LYS A 2 14.76 -2.61 -20.99
C LYS A 2 14.19 -3.32 -19.76
N THR A 3 14.99 -3.49 -18.70
CA THR A 3 14.49 -3.92 -17.39
C THR A 3 13.65 -2.79 -16.81
N VAL A 4 12.34 -2.82 -17.08
CA VAL A 4 11.41 -1.84 -16.51
C VAL A 4 11.36 -2.10 -15.01
N PHE A 5 11.91 -1.16 -14.24
CA PHE A 5 11.85 -1.21 -12.79
C PHE A 5 10.43 -0.84 -12.35
N LEU A 6 9.59 -1.85 -12.11
CA LEU A 6 8.21 -1.66 -11.64
C LEU A 6 8.13 -1.57 -10.10
N GLY A 7 9.25 -1.67 -9.39
CA GLY A 7 9.26 -1.83 -7.93
C GLY A 7 8.97 -3.28 -7.50
N ARG A 8 8.90 -3.51 -6.18
CA ARG A 8 8.65 -4.83 -5.61
C ARG A 8 7.21 -5.30 -5.90
N PRO A 9 7.01 -6.54 -6.39
CA PRO A 9 5.67 -7.11 -6.62
C PRO A 9 4.75 -7.06 -5.40
N LEU A 10 5.31 -7.15 -4.20
CA LEU A 10 4.56 -7.06 -2.95
C LEU A 10 3.79 -5.74 -2.82
N TYR A 11 4.38 -4.62 -3.24
CA TYR A 11 3.71 -3.31 -3.15
C TYR A 11 2.56 -3.19 -4.16
N TRP A 12 2.67 -3.87 -5.30
CA TRP A 12 1.56 -3.99 -6.25
C TRP A 12 0.41 -4.81 -5.68
N LEU A 13 0.71 -5.92 -5.01
CA LEU A 13 -0.30 -6.69 -4.29
C LEU A 13 -0.99 -5.85 -3.21
N LEU A 14 -0.20 -5.06 -2.48
CA LEU A 14 -0.70 -4.16 -1.45
C LEU A 14 -1.68 -3.13 -2.03
N TRP A 15 -1.38 -2.56 -3.20
CA TRP A 15 -2.30 -1.69 -3.94
C TRP A 15 -3.62 -2.38 -4.29
N VAL A 16 -3.57 -3.61 -4.82
CA VAL A 16 -4.78 -4.38 -5.15
C VAL A 16 -5.63 -4.61 -3.90
N VAL A 17 -5.01 -4.94 -2.77
CA VAL A 17 -5.70 -5.12 -1.49
C VAL A 17 -6.37 -3.82 -1.03
N ILE A 18 -5.67 -2.68 -1.10
CA ILE A 18 -6.24 -1.37 -0.72
C ILE A 18 -7.45 -1.04 -1.60
N VAL A 19 -7.32 -1.17 -2.92
CA VAL A 19 -8.41 -0.86 -3.86
C VAL A 19 -9.61 -1.76 -3.60
N GLY A 20 -9.39 -3.06 -3.40
CA GLY A 20 -10.46 -4.01 -3.09
C GLY A 20 -11.18 -3.67 -1.77
N ALA A 21 -10.43 -3.33 -0.73
CA ALA A 21 -10.99 -2.95 0.57
C ALA A 21 -11.84 -1.66 0.46
N LEU A 22 -11.32 -0.62 -0.20
CA LEU A 22 -12.05 0.63 -0.38
C LEU A 22 -13.31 0.46 -1.25
N TYR A 23 -13.23 -0.35 -2.31
CA TYR A 23 -14.37 -0.67 -3.15
C TYR A 23 -15.48 -1.39 -2.37
N LEU A 24 -15.11 -2.36 -1.52
CA LEU A 24 -16.05 -3.09 -0.67
C LEU A 24 -16.72 -2.14 0.35
N LEU A 25 -15.93 -1.31 1.05
CA LEU A 25 -16.45 -0.32 2.00
C LEU A 25 -17.41 0.68 1.33
N GLY A 26 -17.10 1.10 0.09
CA GLY A 26 -17.95 1.95 -0.72
C GLY A 26 -19.26 1.28 -1.12
N THR A 27 -19.20 0.03 -1.58
CA THR A 27 -20.36 -0.78 -2.00
C THR A 27 -21.32 -1.01 -0.83
N LEU A 28 -20.78 -1.28 0.37
CA LEU A 28 -21.56 -1.43 1.59
C LEU A 28 -22.07 -0.08 2.16
N ARG A 29 -21.67 1.04 1.56
CA ARG A 29 -21.98 2.41 2.00
C ARG A 29 -21.67 2.63 3.49
N LEU A 30 -20.63 1.98 4.00
CA LEU A 30 -20.27 2.07 5.41
C LEU A 30 -19.94 3.50 5.83
N HIS A 31 -19.38 4.30 4.92
CA HIS A 31 -19.12 5.71 5.15
C HIS A 31 -20.37 6.54 5.51
N THR A 32 -21.58 6.12 5.12
CA THR A 32 -22.84 6.80 5.51
C THR A 32 -23.61 6.06 6.58
N ARG A 33 -23.62 4.72 6.55
CA ARG A 33 -24.40 3.90 7.49
C ARG A 33 -23.73 3.74 8.85
N ASP A 34 -22.40 3.61 8.87
CA ASP A 34 -21.62 3.35 10.08
C ASP A 34 -20.21 3.94 9.95
N PHE A 35 -20.14 5.26 10.13
CA PHE A 35 -18.91 6.02 9.90
C PHE A 35 -17.79 5.60 10.86
N ASN A 36 -18.11 5.26 12.11
CA ASN A 36 -17.12 4.84 13.09
C ASN A 36 -16.46 3.51 12.70
N LEU A 37 -17.26 2.55 12.23
CA LEU A 37 -16.72 1.29 11.73
C LEU A 37 -15.90 1.51 10.45
N PHE A 38 -16.39 2.36 9.53
CA PHE A 38 -15.66 2.74 8.32
C PHE A 38 -14.27 3.32 8.63
N ILE A 39 -14.19 4.33 9.51
CA ILE A 39 -12.92 5.00 9.80
C ILE A 39 -11.94 4.08 10.52
N LEU A 40 -12.42 3.19 11.41
CA LEU A 40 -11.58 2.20 12.08
C LEU A 40 -10.96 1.20 11.09
N ILE A 41 -11.74 0.73 10.11
CA ILE A 41 -11.21 -0.17 9.07
C ILE A 41 -10.16 0.56 8.21
N VAL A 42 -10.42 1.80 7.80
CA VAL A 42 -9.48 2.58 6.99
C VAL A 42 -8.18 2.84 7.76
N LEU A 43 -8.26 3.17 9.05
CA LEU A 43 -7.09 3.36 9.90
C LEU A 43 -6.30 2.05 10.08
N ALA A 44 -6.98 0.94 10.34
CA ALA A 44 -6.34 -0.37 10.44
C ALA A 44 -5.64 -0.77 9.14
N LEU A 45 -6.28 -0.53 7.99
CA LEU A 45 -5.71 -0.78 6.67
C LEU A 45 -4.47 0.08 6.42
N ALA A 46 -4.51 1.36 6.78
CA ALA A 46 -3.36 2.26 6.68
C ALA A 46 -2.19 1.80 7.58
N ALA A 47 -2.47 1.49 8.84
CA ALA A 47 -1.47 1.02 9.79
C ALA A 47 -0.82 -0.31 9.33
N ALA A 48 -1.63 -1.26 8.88
CA ALA A 48 -1.13 -2.53 8.34
C ALA A 48 -0.27 -2.31 7.08
N SER A 49 -0.68 -1.40 6.20
CA SER A 49 0.08 -1.05 4.99
C SER A 49 1.45 -0.48 5.34
N VAL A 50 1.50 0.47 6.28
CA VAL A 50 2.76 1.05 6.77
C VAL A 50 3.64 -0.02 7.40
N LEU A 51 3.10 -0.87 8.27
CA LEU A 51 3.85 -1.96 8.90
C LEU A 51 4.45 -2.93 7.87
N ILE A 52 3.67 -3.32 6.86
CA ILE A 52 4.16 -4.20 5.79
C ILE A 52 5.32 -3.53 5.05
N VAL A 53 5.18 -2.26 4.67
CA VAL A 53 6.23 -1.51 3.96
C VAL A 53 7.49 -1.41 4.83
N VAL A 54 7.36 -0.98 6.09
CA VAL A 54 8.49 -0.82 7.00
C VAL A 54 9.19 -2.15 7.26
N TRP A 55 8.44 -3.22 7.47
CA TRP A 55 9.04 -4.52 7.81
C TRP A 55 9.66 -5.23 6.61
N THR A 56 9.09 -5.04 5.42
CA THR A 56 9.65 -5.62 4.20
C THR A 56 10.72 -4.76 3.54
N TYR A 57 10.85 -3.49 3.93
CA TYR A 57 11.93 -2.62 3.47
C TYR A 57 13.30 -3.20 3.84
N ARG A 58 14.20 -3.28 2.84
CA ARG A 58 15.59 -3.68 3.05
C ARG A 58 16.52 -2.52 2.68
N LYS A 59 17.47 -2.20 3.57
CA LYS A 59 18.47 -1.15 3.34
C LYS A 59 19.29 -1.49 2.08
N GLY A 60 19.40 -0.52 1.16
CA GLY A 60 20.08 -0.69 -0.14
C GLY A 60 19.16 -1.14 -1.28
N GLU A 61 17.85 -1.29 -1.05
CA GLU A 61 16.93 -1.50 -2.16
C GLU A 61 16.77 -0.26 -3.01
N ARG A 62 16.90 -0.47 -4.32
CA ARG A 62 16.61 0.53 -5.34
C ARG A 62 15.13 0.86 -5.25
N ILE A 63 14.78 2.05 -4.77
CA ILE A 63 13.40 2.55 -4.71
C ILE A 63 13.05 3.28 -6.02
N THR A 64 14.05 3.92 -6.62
CA THR A 64 13.94 4.78 -7.79
C THR A 64 14.67 4.19 -8.99
N ARG A 65 14.26 4.59 -10.20
CA ARG A 65 14.91 4.13 -11.42
C ARG A 65 16.39 4.53 -11.48
N GLU A 66 16.81 5.58 -10.80
CA GLU A 66 18.23 5.95 -10.67
C GLU A 66 18.72 5.55 -9.27
N PRO A 67 19.92 4.94 -9.15
CA PRO A 67 20.54 4.75 -7.85
C PRO A 67 20.82 6.13 -7.22
N PHE A 68 20.78 6.21 -5.89
CA PHE A 68 21.30 7.38 -5.19
C PHE A 68 22.81 7.46 -5.46
N GLU A 69 23.34 8.65 -5.74
CA GLU A 69 24.79 8.87 -5.81
C GLU A 69 25.37 8.56 -4.42
N ASP A 70 26.28 7.58 -4.34
CA ASP A 70 27.09 7.34 -3.16
C ASP A 70 28.21 8.41 -3.14
N ASP A 71 28.20 9.30 -2.14
CA ASP A 71 29.35 10.15 -1.78
C ASP A 71 30.44 9.34 -1.04
#